data_AF-A0A2M9B5X1-F1
#
_entry.id   AF-A0A2M9B5X1-F1
#
_cell.length_a   1.000
_cell.length_b   1.000
_cell.length_c   1.000
_cell.angle_alpha   90.00
_cell.angle_beta   90.00
_cell.angle_gamma   90.00
#
_symmetry.space_group_name_H-M   'P 1'
#
loop_
_entity.id
_entity.type
_entity.pdbx_description
1 polymer ?
#
loop_
_entity_poly.entity_id
_entity_poly.type
_entity_poly.pdbx_seq_one_letter_code
_entity_poly.pdbx_strand_id
1 'polypeptide(L)'
;MKNKFLVACAVASLVAASCQKTELAPESASPKAAGSAQNAVPTGCDVIGFSGASGLLSQVNSDGGVGPILLTSLNTRSPEQPVAAMVFNSAAPHFEDYDLGTPNVAYGGPGIGAGGTVSNNTALGNILVIQNFVDWGLTPNDDDVTGYVNFDFSKVGPITATSLTIIDREGAEFEGGEVKLFDVKGGTELYYTTFPETGSNGVGLVNLNNTPGVGYIEVTIYGSIGLDNLAFCRLQCNYTQGYWKNHADSWPVSSLTIGTVATPYSKADLIKVLNTPVKGNGLLALAHQLIAAKLNVAVDHDPSIATAIAQADALIGNLSLFGGTLTTAQTSALVATLDAYNNSNHCD
;
A
#
# COMPACT_ATOMS: atom_id res chain seq x y z
N MET A 1 49.27 -63.66 -27.89
CA MET A 1 48.48 -62.97 -26.84
C MET A 1 48.78 -61.48 -26.95
N LYS A 2 47.80 -60.68 -27.38
CA LYS A 2 47.94 -59.23 -27.64
C LYS A 2 47.31 -58.47 -26.47
N ASN A 3 48.10 -57.77 -25.66
CA ASN A 3 47.59 -56.84 -24.65
C ASN A 3 47.37 -55.46 -25.29
N LYS A 4 46.11 -55.04 -25.40
CA LYS A 4 45.73 -53.66 -25.73
C LYS A 4 45.45 -52.93 -24.41
N PHE A 5 46.22 -51.89 -24.13
CA PHE A 5 45.87 -50.89 -23.12
C PHE A 5 44.76 -50.00 -23.70
N LEU A 6 43.57 -50.01 -23.10
CA LEU A 6 42.56 -48.98 -23.31
C LEU A 6 42.70 -47.96 -22.17
N VAL A 7 43.06 -46.73 -22.53
CA VAL A 7 42.90 -45.54 -21.68
C VAL A 7 41.46 -45.07 -21.84
N ALA A 8 40.68 -45.09 -20.77
CA ALA A 8 39.35 -44.50 -20.74
C ALA A 8 39.46 -43.06 -20.22
N CYS A 9 39.33 -42.08 -21.11
CA CYS A 9 39.07 -40.69 -20.73
C CYS A 9 37.61 -40.59 -20.28
N ALA A 10 37.36 -40.45 -18.98
CA ALA A 10 36.07 -40.05 -18.46
C ALA A 10 35.89 -38.55 -18.74
N VAL A 11 35.01 -38.22 -19.68
CA VAL A 11 34.51 -36.86 -19.86
C VAL A 11 33.47 -36.64 -18.77
N ALA A 12 33.83 -35.90 -17.73
CA ALA A 12 32.87 -35.42 -16.74
C ALA A 12 32.09 -34.26 -17.36
N SER A 13 30.88 -34.54 -17.82
CA SER A 13 29.90 -33.52 -18.13
C SER A 13 29.46 -32.87 -16.81
N LEU A 14 30.01 -31.70 -16.48
CA LEU A 14 29.41 -30.85 -15.45
C LEU A 14 28.07 -30.36 -16.02
N VAL A 15 26.99 -31.02 -15.60
CA VAL A 15 25.67 -30.40 -15.62
C VAL A 15 25.72 -29.32 -14.54
N ALA A 16 25.61 -28.06 -14.93
CA ALA A 16 25.34 -26.97 -14.00
C ALA A 16 23.92 -27.23 -13.43
N ALA A 17 23.85 -27.93 -12.31
CA ALA A 17 22.67 -27.89 -11.47
C ALA A 17 22.52 -26.43 -11.01
N SER A 18 21.36 -25.83 -11.33
CA SER A 18 20.95 -24.57 -10.73
C SER A 18 21.07 -24.71 -9.20
N CYS A 19 21.82 -23.81 -8.57
CA CYS A 19 21.84 -23.69 -7.12
C CYS A 19 20.56 -22.96 -6.66
N GLN A 20 19.38 -23.49 -6.96
CA GLN A 20 18.26 -23.28 -6.05
C GLN A 20 18.58 -24.15 -4.84
N LYS A 21 18.60 -23.55 -3.64
CA LYS A 21 18.67 -24.38 -2.44
C LYS A 21 17.50 -25.34 -2.51
N THR A 22 17.76 -26.60 -2.23
CA THR A 22 16.67 -27.57 -2.12
C THR A 22 15.93 -27.15 -0.88
N GLU A 23 14.79 -26.46 -1.04
CA GLU A 23 13.88 -26.14 0.05
C GLU A 23 13.76 -27.38 0.92
N LEU A 24 14.14 -27.26 2.19
CA LEU A 24 14.09 -28.42 3.07
C LEU A 24 12.63 -28.81 3.18
N ALA A 25 12.29 -30.02 2.70
CA ALA A 25 10.92 -30.52 2.73
C ALA A 25 10.28 -30.20 4.09
N PRO A 26 9.20 -29.41 4.14
CA PRO A 26 8.81 -28.74 5.37
C PRO A 26 8.42 -29.76 6.44
N GLU A 27 8.96 -29.58 7.65
CA GLU A 27 8.44 -30.31 8.81
C GLU A 27 6.97 -29.96 8.98
N SER A 28 6.10 -30.98 9.03
CA SER A 28 4.69 -30.82 9.34
C SER A 28 4.55 -30.32 10.79
N ALA A 29 4.55 -29.00 10.98
CA ALA A 29 4.30 -28.39 12.28
C ALA A 29 2.81 -28.08 12.44
N SER A 30 2.26 -28.44 13.60
CA SER A 30 0.90 -28.05 13.99
C SER A 30 0.79 -26.53 14.13
N PRO A 31 -0.30 -25.89 13.65
CA PRO A 31 -0.44 -24.44 13.66
C PRO A 31 -0.37 -23.88 15.09
N LYS A 32 0.43 -22.82 15.29
CA LYS A 32 0.43 -22.03 16.53
C LYS A 32 -0.37 -20.74 16.32
N ALA A 33 -1.42 -20.60 17.12
CA ALA A 33 -2.27 -19.43 17.38
C ALA A 33 -3.06 -18.79 16.20
N ALA A 34 -4.33 -18.49 16.47
CA ALA A 34 -5.32 -17.91 15.57
C ALA A 34 -5.21 -16.36 15.45
N GLY A 35 -4.01 -15.84 15.24
CA GLY A 35 -3.81 -14.42 14.90
C GLY A 35 -3.72 -14.24 13.39
N SER A 36 -4.51 -13.33 12.83
CA SER A 36 -4.32 -12.82 11.46
C SER A 36 -3.07 -11.95 11.42
N ALA A 37 -2.17 -12.15 10.45
CA ALA A 37 -1.02 -11.27 10.21
C ALA A 37 -1.41 -9.93 9.58
N GLN A 38 -2.67 -9.78 9.15
CA GLN A 38 -3.20 -8.49 8.70
C GLN A 38 -3.80 -7.75 9.89
N ASN A 39 -3.20 -6.62 10.25
CA ASN A 39 -3.89 -5.62 11.04
C ASN A 39 -4.96 -4.98 10.17
N ALA A 40 -6.14 -4.70 10.75
CA ALA A 40 -7.10 -3.81 10.11
C ALA A 40 -6.41 -2.47 9.85
N VAL A 41 -6.45 -2.00 8.60
CA VAL A 41 -5.91 -0.70 8.21
C VAL A 41 -6.61 0.38 9.04
N PRO A 42 -5.89 1.18 9.85
CA PRO A 42 -6.54 2.22 10.64
C PRO A 42 -7.26 3.23 9.75
N THR A 43 -8.36 3.81 10.25
CA THR A 43 -9.10 4.85 9.53
C THR A 43 -8.18 6.02 9.16
N GLY A 44 -8.18 6.44 7.90
CA GLY A 44 -7.31 7.49 7.38
C GLY A 44 -5.93 6.99 6.90
N CYS A 45 -5.70 5.69 6.97
CA CYS A 45 -4.54 5.01 6.40
C CYS A 45 -4.93 4.23 5.15
N ASP A 46 -3.93 3.90 4.35
CA ASP A 46 -4.06 3.20 3.09
C ASP A 46 -3.00 2.10 3.00
N VAL A 47 -3.16 1.21 2.04
CA VAL A 47 -2.29 0.04 1.85
C VAL A 47 -1.89 -0.06 0.39
N ILE A 48 -0.61 -0.32 0.15
CA ILE A 48 -0.13 -0.79 -1.13
C ILE A 48 -0.24 -2.32 -1.13
N GLY A 49 -1.34 -2.83 -1.68
CA GLY A 49 -1.49 -4.23 -2.06
C GLY A 49 -1.22 -4.43 -3.55
N PHE A 50 -1.29 -5.67 -4.03
CA PHE A 50 -1.00 -6.01 -5.44
C PHE A 50 -2.15 -6.74 -6.15
N SER A 51 -3.32 -6.84 -5.52
CA SER A 51 -4.49 -7.58 -6.03
C SER A 51 -4.95 -7.18 -7.44
N GLY A 52 -4.77 -5.92 -7.83
CA GLY A 52 -5.09 -5.40 -9.17
C GLY A 52 -3.90 -5.28 -10.14
N ALA A 53 -2.70 -5.67 -9.72
CA ALA A 53 -1.46 -5.50 -10.49
C ALA A 53 -1.07 -6.79 -11.24
N SER A 54 -0.15 -6.67 -12.20
CA SER A 54 0.44 -7.82 -12.90
C SER A 54 1.80 -7.46 -13.51
N GLY A 55 2.68 -8.44 -13.67
CA GLY A 55 3.98 -8.26 -14.30
C GLY A 55 4.99 -7.48 -13.45
N LEU A 56 6.02 -6.94 -14.10
CA LEU A 56 7.05 -6.11 -13.46
C LEU A 56 6.52 -4.72 -13.13
N LEU A 57 6.83 -4.22 -11.93
CA LEU A 57 6.33 -2.94 -11.43
C LEU A 57 7.45 -1.90 -11.25
N SER A 58 7.31 -0.78 -11.94
CA SER A 58 8.12 0.43 -11.72
C SER A 58 7.36 1.54 -10.98
N GLN A 59 6.06 1.34 -10.75
CA GLN A 59 5.20 2.23 -9.97
C GLN A 59 3.95 1.49 -9.52
N VAL A 60 3.31 1.99 -8.47
CA VAL A 60 2.04 1.48 -7.94
C VAL A 60 1.18 2.64 -7.45
N ASN A 61 -0.12 2.37 -7.31
CA ASN A 61 -1.00 3.15 -6.45
C ASN A 61 -1.38 2.25 -5.26
N SER A 62 -1.69 2.85 -4.12
CA SER A 62 -2.35 2.12 -3.04
C SER A 62 -3.76 1.67 -3.44
N ASP A 63 -4.36 0.80 -2.65
CA ASP A 63 -5.72 0.30 -2.83
C ASP A 63 -6.76 1.42 -2.74
N GLY A 64 -6.52 2.43 -1.91
CA GLY A 64 -7.31 3.67 -1.85
C GLY A 64 -7.01 4.67 -2.98
N GLY A 65 -6.12 4.34 -3.91
CA GLY A 65 -5.83 5.12 -5.13
C GLY A 65 -4.75 6.18 -4.99
N VAL A 66 -4.02 6.21 -3.87
CA VAL A 66 -2.91 7.15 -3.64
C VAL A 66 -1.71 6.76 -4.50
N GLY A 67 -1.27 7.70 -5.35
CA GLY A 67 -0.12 7.51 -6.21
C GLY A 67 0.02 8.60 -7.27
N PRO A 68 0.95 8.43 -8.23
CA PRO A 68 1.83 7.25 -8.36
C PRO A 68 2.93 7.23 -7.29
N ILE A 69 3.18 6.05 -6.71
CA ILE A 69 4.33 5.76 -5.85
C ILE A 69 5.35 5.05 -6.74
N LEU A 70 6.54 5.62 -6.89
CA LEU A 70 7.54 5.04 -7.80
C LEU A 70 8.25 3.88 -7.12
N LEU A 71 8.54 2.83 -7.88
CA LEU A 71 9.32 1.69 -7.43
C LEU A 71 10.67 1.65 -8.12
N THR A 72 11.72 1.43 -7.34
CA THR A 72 13.02 0.99 -7.88
C THR A 72 13.34 -0.36 -7.28
N SER A 73 13.82 -1.29 -8.11
CA SER A 73 14.10 -2.65 -7.66
C SER A 73 15.33 -3.22 -8.35
N LEU A 74 15.97 -4.19 -7.70
CA LEU A 74 17.16 -4.86 -8.19
C LEU A 74 17.13 -6.33 -7.78
N ASN A 75 17.52 -7.19 -8.70
CA ASN A 75 17.96 -8.54 -8.43
C ASN A 75 19.50 -8.58 -8.58
N THR A 76 20.23 -9.01 -7.55
CA THR A 76 21.72 -9.02 -7.61
C THR A 76 22.30 -10.03 -8.61
N ARG A 77 21.54 -11.07 -8.97
CA ARG A 77 21.88 -12.06 -10.01
C ARG A 77 21.67 -11.51 -11.42
N SER A 78 20.75 -10.55 -11.59
CA SER A 78 20.39 -9.93 -12.88
C SER A 78 20.42 -8.40 -12.82
N PRO A 79 21.58 -7.79 -12.49
CA PRO A 79 21.67 -6.35 -12.23
C PRO A 79 21.49 -5.47 -13.46
N GLU A 80 21.51 -6.05 -14.66
CA GLU A 80 21.23 -5.37 -15.91
C GLU A 80 19.72 -5.11 -16.15
N GLN A 81 18.85 -5.80 -15.41
CA GLN A 81 17.41 -5.58 -15.51
C GLN A 81 17.03 -4.27 -14.80
N PRO A 82 16.29 -3.36 -15.47
CA PRO A 82 15.95 -2.06 -14.90
C PRO A 82 14.91 -2.13 -13.77
N VAL A 83 14.17 -3.24 -13.68
CA VAL A 83 13.12 -3.51 -12.70
C VAL A 83 13.14 -4.99 -12.40
N ALA A 84 13.08 -5.36 -11.12
CA ALA A 84 13.04 -6.74 -10.64
C ALA A 84 11.79 -7.07 -9.80
N ALA A 85 11.06 -6.07 -9.33
CA ALA A 85 9.83 -6.27 -8.57
C ALA A 85 8.73 -6.85 -9.47
N MET A 86 8.31 -8.09 -9.19
CA MET A 86 7.32 -8.82 -9.98
C MET A 86 6.10 -9.15 -9.14
N VAL A 87 4.91 -9.01 -9.74
CA VAL A 87 3.67 -9.51 -9.16
C VAL A 87 3.59 -11.03 -9.27
N PHE A 88 3.45 -11.70 -8.13
CA PHE A 88 3.37 -13.14 -7.99
C PHE A 88 2.02 -13.56 -7.41
N ASN A 89 1.41 -14.61 -7.96
CA ASN A 89 0.10 -15.11 -7.50
C ASN A 89 0.27 -16.16 -6.40
N SER A 90 0.22 -15.73 -5.14
CA SER A 90 0.31 -16.63 -3.97
C SER A 90 -0.87 -17.59 -3.83
N ALA A 91 -1.98 -17.39 -4.55
CA ALA A 91 -3.10 -18.33 -4.57
C ALA A 91 -2.88 -19.50 -5.57
N ALA A 92 -1.87 -19.40 -6.44
CA ALA A 92 -1.48 -20.44 -7.37
C ALA A 92 0.06 -20.42 -7.58
N PRO A 93 0.85 -20.67 -6.52
CA PRO A 93 2.30 -20.68 -6.62
C PRO A 93 2.76 -21.80 -7.56
N HIS A 94 3.95 -21.63 -8.13
CA HIS A 94 4.61 -22.68 -8.87
C HIS A 94 5.13 -23.78 -7.91
N PHE A 95 5.51 -24.95 -8.43
CA PHE A 95 5.78 -26.12 -7.57
C PHE A 95 6.98 -25.94 -6.62
N GLU A 96 7.82 -24.95 -6.86
CA GLU A 96 9.00 -24.64 -6.06
C GLU A 96 8.77 -23.51 -5.06
N ASP A 97 7.67 -22.75 -5.18
CA ASP A 97 7.38 -21.56 -4.36
C ASP A 97 6.14 -21.77 -3.46
N TYR A 98 5.90 -23.02 -3.05
CA TYR A 98 4.73 -23.33 -2.22
C TYR A 98 4.78 -22.64 -0.85
N ASP A 99 5.96 -22.33 -0.38
CA ASP A 99 6.26 -21.54 0.81
C ASP A 99 5.88 -20.06 0.70
N LEU A 100 5.72 -19.53 -0.52
CA LEU A 100 5.09 -18.22 -0.77
C LEU A 100 3.56 -18.30 -0.90
N GLY A 101 2.99 -19.50 -0.91
CA GLY A 101 1.55 -19.70 -1.10
C GLY A 101 0.70 -19.19 0.07
N THR A 102 -0.45 -18.57 -0.21
CA THR A 102 -1.40 -18.12 0.82
C THR A 102 -2.85 -18.45 0.45
N PRO A 103 -3.71 -18.90 1.39
CA PRO A 103 -3.37 -19.35 2.75
C PRO A 103 -2.50 -20.63 2.77
N ASN A 104 -2.01 -21.01 3.94
CA ASN A 104 -1.40 -22.32 4.17
C ASN A 104 -2.42 -23.47 4.00
N VAL A 105 -1.92 -24.67 3.65
CA VAL A 105 -2.70 -25.90 3.46
C VAL A 105 -3.52 -26.29 4.70
N ALA A 106 -3.08 -25.95 5.90
CA ALA A 106 -3.84 -26.15 7.14
C ALA A 106 -5.18 -25.37 7.16
N TYR A 107 -5.29 -24.33 6.34
CA TYR A 107 -6.48 -23.50 6.16
C TYR A 107 -7.13 -23.67 4.78
N GLY A 108 -6.73 -24.71 4.03
CA GLY A 108 -7.30 -25.04 2.72
C GLY A 108 -6.73 -24.22 1.55
N GLY A 109 -5.63 -23.50 1.74
CA GLY A 109 -4.91 -22.80 0.68
C GLY A 109 -3.74 -23.61 0.08
N PRO A 110 -2.99 -23.04 -0.87
CA PRO A 110 -1.88 -23.72 -1.55
C PRO A 110 -0.56 -23.70 -0.76
N GLY A 111 -0.45 -22.90 0.30
CA GLY A 111 0.82 -22.65 1.00
C GLY A 111 1.33 -23.87 1.78
N ILE A 112 2.56 -24.30 1.55
CA ILE A 112 3.15 -25.46 2.23
C ILE A 112 4.30 -25.00 3.11
N GLY A 113 4.24 -25.33 4.40
CA GLY A 113 5.24 -24.98 5.40
C GLY A 113 4.63 -25.03 6.79
N ALA A 114 5.39 -24.60 7.80
CA ALA A 114 4.93 -24.53 9.18
C ALA A 114 3.77 -23.53 9.39
N GLY A 115 3.51 -22.64 8.41
CA GLY A 115 2.41 -21.67 8.43
C GLY A 115 2.63 -20.51 9.43
N GLY A 116 3.80 -20.51 10.08
CA GLY A 116 4.36 -19.49 10.94
C GLY A 116 3.77 -19.29 12.33
N THR A 117 4.39 -18.38 13.08
CA THR A 117 3.99 -18.01 14.46
C THR A 117 2.75 -17.11 14.48
N VAL A 118 2.58 -16.29 13.44
CA VAL A 118 1.30 -15.69 13.07
C VAL A 118 0.78 -16.46 11.87
N SER A 119 -0.48 -16.86 11.93
CA SER A 119 -1.02 -17.89 11.05
C SER A 119 -1.25 -17.36 9.64
N ASN A 120 -0.66 -18.02 8.64
CA ASN A 120 -0.97 -17.86 7.22
C ASN A 120 -2.36 -18.44 6.89
N ASN A 121 -3.42 -17.82 7.42
CA ASN A 121 -4.81 -18.29 7.29
C ASN A 121 -5.68 -17.42 6.37
N THR A 122 -5.11 -16.37 5.80
CA THR A 122 -5.80 -15.38 4.98
C THR A 122 -5.19 -15.39 3.58
N ALA A 123 -6.03 -15.36 2.55
CA ALA A 123 -5.56 -15.30 1.17
C ALA A 123 -5.09 -13.87 0.87
N LEU A 124 -3.82 -13.73 0.46
CA LEU A 124 -3.26 -12.44 0.03
C LEU A 124 -3.46 -12.21 -1.48
N GLY A 125 -3.57 -13.29 -2.25
CA GLY A 125 -3.75 -13.21 -3.70
C GLY A 125 -2.44 -12.81 -4.38
N ASN A 126 -2.41 -11.66 -5.03
CA ASN A 126 -1.19 -11.16 -5.64
C ASN A 126 -0.29 -10.49 -4.59
N ILE A 127 0.96 -10.91 -4.54
CA ILE A 127 2.03 -10.37 -3.70
C ILE A 127 3.19 -9.90 -4.60
N LEU A 128 4.22 -9.29 -4.00
CA LEU A 128 5.41 -8.83 -4.72
C LEU A 128 6.64 -9.65 -4.33
N VAL A 129 7.43 -10.03 -5.33
CA VAL A 129 8.69 -10.77 -5.15
C VAL A 129 9.82 -10.14 -5.98
N ILE A 130 11.06 -10.58 -5.74
CA ILE A 130 12.20 -10.29 -6.63
C ILE A 130 12.24 -11.36 -7.71
N GLN A 131 12.03 -10.99 -8.98
CA GLN A 131 11.94 -11.93 -10.09
C GLN A 131 13.23 -12.72 -10.33
N ASN A 132 13.12 -14.04 -10.47
CA ASN A 132 14.16 -14.88 -11.04
C ASN A 132 14.17 -14.78 -12.57
N PHE A 133 15.01 -13.90 -13.11
CA PHE A 133 15.13 -13.76 -14.57
C PHE A 133 15.90 -14.90 -15.23
N VAL A 134 16.81 -15.54 -14.49
CA VAL A 134 17.75 -16.52 -15.05
C VAL A 134 17.02 -17.81 -15.41
N ASP A 135 16.18 -18.30 -14.51
CA ASP A 135 15.50 -19.59 -14.69
C ASP A 135 14.11 -19.41 -15.33
N TRP A 136 13.45 -18.28 -15.07
CA TRP A 136 12.03 -18.08 -15.43
C TRP A 136 11.76 -16.96 -16.43
N GLY A 137 12.77 -16.15 -16.77
CA GLY A 137 12.61 -15.01 -17.67
C GLY A 137 11.59 -14.00 -17.13
N LEU A 138 10.43 -13.89 -17.80
CA LEU A 138 9.32 -13.01 -17.39
C LEU A 138 8.13 -13.76 -16.79
N THR A 139 8.24 -15.07 -16.61
CA THR A 139 7.23 -15.85 -15.89
C THR A 139 7.37 -15.56 -14.40
N PRO A 140 6.33 -15.08 -13.69
CA PRO A 140 6.46 -14.73 -12.28
C PRO A 140 6.96 -15.88 -11.41
N ASN A 141 8.08 -15.66 -10.75
CA ASN A 141 8.73 -16.59 -9.82
C ASN A 141 9.82 -15.79 -9.07
N ASP A 142 9.96 -16.01 -7.77
CA ASP A 142 10.94 -15.31 -6.95
C ASP A 142 12.36 -15.90 -7.11
N ASP A 143 13.38 -15.16 -6.70
CA ASP A 143 14.78 -15.60 -6.77
C ASP A 143 15.35 -15.72 -5.35
N ASP A 144 15.99 -16.85 -5.04
CA ASP A 144 16.74 -17.07 -3.80
C ASP A 144 18.10 -16.34 -3.85
N VAL A 145 18.06 -15.01 -3.91
CA VAL A 145 19.23 -14.12 -3.85
C VAL A 145 18.92 -12.84 -3.10
N THR A 146 19.95 -12.03 -2.86
CA THR A 146 19.73 -10.67 -2.38
C THR A 146 19.10 -9.80 -3.47
N GLY A 147 18.12 -9.00 -3.10
CA GLY A 147 17.51 -7.99 -3.95
C GLY A 147 16.96 -6.84 -3.12
N TYR A 148 16.36 -5.85 -3.79
CA TYR A 148 15.62 -4.81 -3.09
C TYR A 148 14.40 -4.35 -3.89
N VAL A 149 13.44 -3.80 -3.16
CA VAL A 149 12.35 -2.97 -3.68
C VAL A 149 12.26 -1.72 -2.81
N ASN A 150 12.37 -0.55 -3.43
CA ASN A 150 12.27 0.72 -2.73
C ASN A 150 11.04 1.48 -3.21
N PHE A 151 10.33 2.11 -2.26
CA PHE A 151 9.13 2.90 -2.50
C PHE A 151 9.45 4.39 -2.35
N ASP A 152 9.15 5.17 -3.39
CA ASP A 152 9.38 6.61 -3.44
C ASP A 152 8.05 7.37 -3.43
N PHE A 153 7.81 8.08 -2.33
CA PHE A 153 6.61 8.86 -2.08
C PHE A 153 6.75 10.32 -2.52
N SER A 154 7.81 10.72 -3.24
CA SER A 154 8.04 12.11 -3.66
C SER A 154 6.91 12.73 -4.51
N LYS A 155 6.06 11.91 -5.15
CA LYS A 155 4.86 12.35 -5.88
C LYS A 155 3.60 12.44 -5.02
N VAL A 156 3.62 11.81 -3.84
CA VAL A 156 2.50 11.76 -2.89
C VAL A 156 2.69 12.76 -1.74
N GLY A 157 3.94 12.99 -1.32
CA GLY A 157 4.28 13.70 -0.10
C GLY A 157 4.63 12.74 1.06
N PRO A 158 5.16 13.27 2.18
CA PRO A 158 5.58 12.45 3.30
C PRO A 158 4.40 11.71 3.93
N ILE A 159 4.65 10.47 4.34
CA ILE A 159 3.70 9.58 4.98
C ILE A 159 4.12 9.24 6.42
N THR A 160 3.21 8.62 7.15
CA THR A 160 3.50 7.86 8.37
C THR A 160 3.51 6.38 8.01
N ALA A 161 4.68 5.74 7.98
CA ALA A 161 4.80 4.32 7.67
C ALA A 161 4.41 3.46 8.87
N THR A 162 3.50 2.50 8.69
CA THR A 162 2.93 1.74 9.82
C THR A 162 3.43 0.31 9.85
N SER A 163 3.30 -0.43 8.76
CA SER A 163 3.72 -1.84 8.70
C SER A 163 3.91 -2.35 7.27
N LEU A 164 4.62 -3.47 7.12
CA LEU A 164 4.76 -4.23 5.87
C LEU A 164 4.48 -5.71 6.16
N THR A 165 3.66 -6.37 5.34
CA THR A 165 3.47 -7.81 5.41
C THR A 165 4.58 -8.52 4.65
N ILE A 166 5.13 -9.56 5.27
CA ILE A 166 6.13 -10.45 4.66
C ILE A 166 5.65 -11.89 4.72
N ILE A 167 6.08 -12.70 3.76
CA ILE A 167 5.85 -14.14 3.70
C ILE A 167 7.19 -14.83 3.64
N ASP A 168 7.29 -15.94 4.38
CA ASP A 168 8.34 -16.95 4.26
C ASP A 168 9.72 -16.53 4.73
N ARG A 169 9.78 -15.91 5.91
CA ARG A 169 11.06 -15.56 6.52
C ARG A 169 11.54 -16.66 7.46
N GLU A 170 12.60 -17.38 7.05
CA GLU A 170 13.26 -18.41 7.84
C GLU A 170 14.78 -18.21 8.00
N GLY A 171 15.25 -18.01 9.24
CA GLY A 171 16.67 -17.81 9.52
C GLY A 171 17.55 -19.03 9.21
N ALA A 172 16.99 -20.24 9.19
CA ALA A 172 17.72 -21.46 8.87
C ALA A 172 18.11 -21.53 7.38
N GLU A 173 17.33 -20.90 6.49
CA GLU A 173 17.53 -20.86 5.04
C GLU A 173 18.25 -19.59 4.56
N PHE A 174 18.68 -18.76 5.51
CA PHE A 174 19.27 -17.43 5.29
C PHE A 174 18.30 -16.44 4.63
N GLU A 175 17.01 -16.65 4.86
CA GLU A 175 15.95 -15.80 4.35
C GLU A 175 15.61 -14.68 5.32
N GLY A 176 15.36 -13.51 4.75
CA GLY A 176 14.85 -12.38 5.48
C GLY A 176 15.09 -11.08 4.77
N GLY A 177 15.36 -10.04 5.56
CA GLY A 177 15.45 -8.71 5.00
C GLY A 177 15.42 -7.64 6.07
N GLU A 178 15.48 -6.41 5.59
CA GLU A 178 15.48 -5.21 6.41
C GLU A 178 14.70 -4.09 5.73
N VAL A 179 14.16 -3.20 6.56
CA VAL A 179 13.50 -1.98 6.11
C VAL A 179 14.22 -0.78 6.71
N LYS A 180 14.58 0.18 5.86
CA LYS A 180 15.04 1.52 6.25
C LYS A 180 14.06 2.56 5.77
N LEU A 181 13.72 3.50 6.64
CA LEU A 181 12.82 4.60 6.34
C LEU A 181 13.63 5.89 6.28
N PHE A 182 13.40 6.71 5.27
CA PHE A 182 14.08 7.99 5.09
C PHE A 182 13.08 9.12 4.88
N ASP A 183 13.47 10.33 5.26
CA ASP A 183 12.70 11.55 4.98
C ASP A 183 12.52 11.77 3.46
N VAL A 184 13.57 11.55 2.68
CA VAL A 184 13.62 11.55 1.23
C VAL A 184 14.69 10.58 0.76
N LYS A 185 14.72 10.26 -0.54
CA LYS A 185 15.74 9.39 -1.13
C LYS A 185 17.15 9.92 -0.87
N GLY A 186 17.99 9.12 -0.18
CA GLY A 186 19.36 9.49 0.20
C GLY A 186 19.44 10.56 1.30
N GLY A 187 18.34 10.82 2.00
CA GLY A 187 18.27 11.77 3.11
C GLY A 187 18.55 11.14 4.47
N THR A 188 17.88 11.65 5.50
CA THR A 188 18.04 11.21 6.89
C THR A 188 17.31 9.90 7.13
N GLU A 189 17.99 8.89 7.68
CA GLU A 189 17.34 7.67 8.17
C GLU A 189 16.49 8.00 9.40
N LEU A 190 15.19 7.73 9.31
CA LEU A 190 14.20 7.96 10.36
C LEU A 190 13.98 6.74 11.24
N TYR A 191 14.12 5.54 10.65
CA TYR A 191 13.89 4.27 11.34
C TYR A 191 14.54 3.11 10.57
N TYR A 192 14.92 2.08 11.32
CA TYR A 192 15.47 0.83 10.81
C TYR A 192 14.87 -0.36 11.58
N THR A 193 14.53 -1.42 10.87
CA THR A 193 14.12 -2.70 11.46
C THR A 193 14.44 -3.86 10.53
N THR A 194 14.51 -5.08 11.07
CA THR A 194 14.68 -6.32 10.31
C THR A 194 13.39 -7.11 10.25
N PHE A 195 13.29 -8.02 9.29
CA PHE A 195 12.15 -8.92 9.18
C PHE A 195 12.07 -9.86 10.40
N PRO A 196 10.90 -9.94 11.08
CA PRO A 196 10.72 -10.89 12.18
C PRO A 196 10.71 -12.33 11.65
N GLU A 197 11.24 -13.28 12.42
CA GLU A 197 11.15 -14.71 12.12
C GLU A 197 9.68 -15.13 11.98
N THR A 198 9.31 -15.67 10.83
CA THR A 198 7.99 -16.23 10.60
C THR A 198 8.03 -17.76 10.56
N GLY A 199 9.14 -18.34 10.09
CA GLY A 199 9.28 -19.75 9.72
C GLY A 199 8.70 -20.01 8.33
N SER A 200 9.01 -21.19 7.76
CA SER A 200 8.53 -21.62 6.44
C SER A 200 7.03 -21.44 6.25
N ASN A 201 6.65 -20.79 5.15
CA ASN A 201 5.30 -20.36 4.79
C ASN A 201 4.58 -19.49 5.82
N GLY A 202 5.33 -18.93 6.77
CA GLY A 202 4.80 -18.05 7.79
C GLY A 202 4.54 -16.66 7.24
N VAL A 203 3.44 -16.04 7.67
CA VAL A 203 3.15 -14.63 7.34
C VAL A 203 3.48 -13.78 8.57
N GLY A 204 4.20 -12.69 8.36
CA GLY A 204 4.65 -11.79 9.41
C GLY A 204 4.30 -10.34 9.13
N LEU A 205 4.29 -9.54 10.20
CA LEU A 205 4.16 -8.10 10.10
C LEU A 205 5.46 -7.43 10.57
N VAL A 206 6.12 -6.74 9.66
CA VAL A 206 7.22 -5.83 9.99
C VAL A 206 6.60 -4.56 10.57
N ASN A 207 6.85 -4.28 11.84
CA ASN A 207 6.39 -3.05 12.50
C ASN A 207 7.31 -1.88 12.10
N LEU A 208 6.76 -0.87 11.44
CA LEU A 208 7.47 0.34 11.01
C LEU A 208 7.34 1.50 12.02
N ASN A 209 6.88 1.19 13.23
CA ASN A 209 6.81 2.06 14.40
C ASN A 209 5.94 3.31 14.23
N ASN A 210 4.98 3.29 13.29
CA ASN A 210 4.17 4.46 12.92
C ASN A 210 5.07 5.69 12.67
N THR A 211 6.16 5.51 11.92
CA THR A 211 7.20 6.53 11.75
C THR A 211 6.70 7.65 10.83
N PRO A 212 6.57 8.90 11.31
CA PRO A 212 6.08 10.02 10.52
C PRO A 212 7.18 10.62 9.63
N GLY A 213 6.77 11.36 8.60
CA GLY A 213 7.69 12.14 7.76
C GLY A 213 8.47 11.32 6.72
N VAL A 214 8.08 10.06 6.50
CA VAL A 214 8.78 9.15 5.59
C VAL A 214 8.42 9.50 4.15
N GLY A 215 9.42 9.82 3.33
CA GLY A 215 9.26 10.06 1.89
C GLY A 215 9.90 8.98 1.03
N TYR A 216 10.70 8.08 1.61
CA TYR A 216 11.35 7.00 0.89
C TYR A 216 11.55 5.78 1.80
N ILE A 217 11.28 4.59 1.28
CA ILE A 217 11.41 3.32 2.00
C ILE A 217 12.35 2.41 1.20
N GLU A 218 13.39 1.90 1.83
CA GLU A 218 14.23 0.84 1.28
C GLU A 218 13.85 -0.49 1.91
N VAL A 219 13.53 -1.49 1.08
CA VAL A 219 13.28 -2.86 1.52
C VAL A 219 14.31 -3.77 0.85
N THR A 220 15.26 -4.27 1.64
CA THR A 220 16.23 -5.27 1.20
C THR A 220 15.70 -6.64 1.53
N ILE A 221 15.77 -7.56 0.55
CA ILE A 221 15.36 -8.95 0.67
C ILE A 221 16.59 -9.84 0.55
N TYR A 222 16.65 -10.89 1.36
CA TYR A 222 17.61 -11.98 1.28
C TYR A 222 16.84 -13.28 1.04
N GLY A 223 17.06 -13.94 -0.09
CA GLY A 223 16.42 -15.22 -0.42
C GLY A 223 14.99 -15.08 -0.95
N SER A 224 14.22 -16.17 -0.88
CA SER A 224 12.80 -16.22 -1.23
C SER A 224 11.98 -15.46 -0.18
N ILE A 225 11.43 -14.30 -0.53
CA ILE A 225 10.52 -13.56 0.35
C ILE A 225 9.41 -12.92 -0.47
N GLY A 226 8.17 -13.13 -0.01
CA GLY A 226 7.01 -12.39 -0.46
C GLY A 226 6.80 -11.09 0.32
N LEU A 227 6.46 -10.01 -0.37
CA LEU A 227 6.02 -8.74 0.24
C LEU A 227 4.56 -8.47 -0.12
N ASP A 228 3.79 -7.98 0.84
CA ASP A 228 2.44 -7.48 0.60
C ASP A 228 2.06 -6.38 1.60
N ASN A 229 0.95 -5.70 1.34
CA ASN A 229 0.30 -4.78 2.27
C ASN A 229 1.24 -3.79 2.99
N LEU A 230 1.99 -2.99 2.23
CA LEU A 230 2.71 -1.86 2.82
C LEU A 230 1.69 -0.81 3.27
N ALA A 231 1.45 -0.75 4.57
CA ALA A 231 0.47 0.13 5.19
C ALA A 231 1.11 1.46 5.60
N PHE A 232 0.40 2.55 5.33
CA PHE A 232 0.84 3.89 5.65
C PHE A 232 -0.35 4.82 5.87
N CYS A 233 -0.15 5.89 6.64
CA CYS A 233 -1.12 6.95 6.79
C CYS A 233 -0.56 8.22 6.16
N ARG A 234 -1.42 9.06 5.60
CA ARG A 234 -1.01 10.41 5.20
C ARG A 234 -1.26 11.38 6.34
N LEU A 235 -0.50 12.46 6.38
CA LEU A 235 -0.90 13.63 7.17
C LEU A 235 -2.25 14.10 6.62
N GLN A 236 -3.33 13.81 7.35
CA GLN A 236 -4.64 14.40 7.08
C GLN A 236 -4.56 15.85 7.49
N CYS A 237 -4.50 16.75 6.52
CA CYS A 237 -4.52 18.19 6.79
C CYS A 237 -5.90 18.71 6.45
N ASN A 238 -6.73 18.92 7.46
CA ASN A 238 -8.01 19.57 7.24
C ASN A 238 -7.87 21.07 7.46
N TYR A 239 -8.45 21.81 6.52
CA TYR A 239 -8.48 23.25 6.55
C TYR A 239 -9.92 23.75 6.67
N THR A 240 -10.07 24.83 7.43
CA THR A 240 -11.38 25.45 7.65
C THR A 240 -11.91 26.07 6.36
N GLN A 241 -13.22 26.30 6.31
CA GLN A 241 -13.85 27.15 5.27
C GLN A 241 -13.19 28.54 5.13
N GLY A 242 -12.62 29.08 6.23
CA GLY A 242 -11.92 30.35 6.24
C GLY A 242 -10.58 30.29 5.49
N TYR A 243 -9.80 29.21 5.69
CA TYR A 243 -8.57 28.98 4.96
C TYR A 243 -8.85 28.88 3.46
N TRP A 244 -9.75 27.99 3.05
CA TRP A 244 -10.05 27.78 1.63
C TRP A 244 -10.58 29.04 0.95
N LYS A 245 -11.41 29.82 1.63
CA LYS A 245 -11.89 31.12 1.13
C LYS A 245 -10.75 32.09 0.81
N ASN A 246 -9.67 32.07 1.61
CA ASN A 246 -8.58 33.03 1.53
C ASN A 246 -7.33 32.51 0.77
N HIS A 247 -7.29 31.22 0.42
CA HIS A 247 -6.16 30.57 -0.26
C HIS A 247 -6.61 29.89 -1.56
N ALA A 248 -7.20 30.65 -2.48
CA ALA A 248 -7.73 30.13 -3.75
C ALA A 248 -6.68 29.42 -4.63
N ASP A 249 -5.41 29.82 -4.51
CA ASP A 249 -4.27 29.23 -5.21
C ASP A 249 -3.93 27.82 -4.71
N SER A 250 -4.29 27.49 -3.46
CA SER A 250 -4.07 26.17 -2.86
C SER A 250 -5.15 25.15 -3.20
N TRP A 251 -6.25 25.54 -3.87
CA TRP A 251 -7.36 24.60 -4.14
C TRP A 251 -6.92 23.50 -5.12
N PRO A 252 -7.05 22.21 -4.74
CA PRO A 252 -6.62 21.08 -5.57
C PRO A 252 -7.48 20.86 -6.82
N VAL A 253 -8.67 21.47 -6.88
CA VAL A 253 -9.63 21.33 -7.99
C VAL A 253 -10.16 22.69 -8.46
N SER A 254 -10.56 22.77 -9.72
CA SER A 254 -11.11 23.99 -10.34
C SER A 254 -12.63 24.13 -10.20
N SER A 255 -13.33 23.07 -9.77
CA SER A 255 -14.79 23.04 -9.64
C SER A 255 -15.24 21.94 -8.68
N LEU A 256 -16.40 22.11 -8.05
CA LEU A 256 -17.06 21.10 -7.23
C LEU A 256 -18.55 21.03 -7.56
N THR A 257 -19.11 19.82 -7.58
CA THR A 257 -20.56 19.63 -7.48
C THR A 257 -20.97 19.83 -6.03
N ILE A 258 -21.98 20.66 -5.78
CA ILE A 258 -22.57 20.89 -4.44
C ILE A 258 -24.06 20.62 -4.57
N GLY A 259 -24.59 19.71 -3.76
CA GLY A 259 -25.94 19.18 -3.96
C GLY A 259 -25.98 18.08 -5.02
N THR A 260 -27.12 17.96 -5.70
CA THR A 260 -27.36 17.02 -6.80
C THR A 260 -27.49 17.70 -8.16
N VAL A 261 -27.00 18.94 -8.27
CA VAL A 261 -27.03 19.72 -9.51
C VAL A 261 -26.23 19.03 -10.62
N ALA A 262 -26.76 19.09 -11.85
CA ALA A 262 -26.12 18.45 -13.00
C ALA A 262 -24.81 19.14 -13.44
N THR A 263 -24.68 20.44 -13.15
CA THR A 263 -23.51 21.24 -13.54
C THR A 263 -22.71 21.62 -12.30
N PRO A 264 -21.41 21.30 -12.22
CA PRO A 264 -20.57 21.68 -11.10
C PRO A 264 -20.38 23.20 -11.03
N TYR A 265 -20.22 23.72 -9.82
CA TYR A 265 -19.89 25.12 -9.59
C TYR A 265 -18.39 25.36 -9.83
N SER A 266 -18.06 26.46 -10.50
CA SER A 266 -16.68 26.87 -10.69
C SER A 266 -16.04 27.32 -9.36
N LYS A 267 -14.70 27.25 -9.26
CA LYS A 267 -13.94 27.83 -8.13
C LYS A 267 -14.38 29.27 -7.83
N ALA A 268 -14.58 30.09 -8.87
CA ALA A 268 -15.01 31.48 -8.71
C ALA A 268 -16.41 31.61 -8.09
N ASP A 269 -17.36 30.74 -8.47
CA ASP A 269 -18.70 30.75 -7.90
C ASP A 269 -18.71 30.26 -6.45
N LEU A 270 -17.92 29.23 -6.14
CA LEU A 270 -17.78 28.71 -4.79
C LEU A 270 -17.12 29.71 -3.84
N ILE A 271 -16.14 30.48 -4.32
CA ILE A 271 -15.56 31.60 -3.55
C ILE A 271 -16.60 32.70 -3.29
N LYS A 272 -17.49 33.01 -4.24
CA LYS A 272 -18.61 33.94 -3.99
C LYS A 272 -19.55 33.40 -2.91
N VAL A 273 -19.87 32.10 -2.95
CA VAL A 273 -20.67 31.45 -1.92
C VAL A 273 -20.00 31.60 -0.55
N LEU A 274 -18.71 31.26 -0.42
CA LEU A 274 -17.93 31.40 0.82
C LEU A 274 -17.82 32.84 1.33
N ASN A 275 -17.89 33.83 0.44
CA ASN A 275 -17.91 35.25 0.81
C ASN A 275 -19.32 35.78 1.13
N THR A 276 -20.38 35.03 0.81
CA THR A 276 -21.75 35.44 1.09
C THR A 276 -22.06 35.22 2.58
N PRO A 277 -22.45 36.27 3.34
CA PRO A 277 -22.77 36.11 4.77
C PRO A 277 -23.96 35.17 4.97
N VAL A 278 -23.81 34.17 5.84
CA VAL A 278 -24.84 33.15 6.12
C VAL A 278 -26.16 33.76 6.59
N LYS A 279 -26.14 34.76 7.48
CA LYS A 279 -27.33 35.51 7.98
C LYS A 279 -28.54 34.62 8.37
N GLY A 280 -28.28 33.47 8.98
CA GLY A 280 -29.32 32.52 9.41
C GLY A 280 -29.84 31.58 8.32
N ASN A 281 -29.34 31.66 7.08
CA ASN A 281 -29.67 30.73 6.02
C ASN A 281 -28.93 29.39 6.24
N GLY A 282 -29.67 28.36 6.63
CA GLY A 282 -29.13 27.02 6.87
C GLY A 282 -28.48 26.38 5.64
N LEU A 283 -28.92 26.74 4.42
CA LEU A 283 -28.33 26.26 3.17
C LEU A 283 -26.91 26.81 3.01
N LEU A 284 -26.71 28.12 3.23
CA LEU A 284 -25.39 28.72 3.12
C LEU A 284 -24.45 28.21 4.22
N ALA A 285 -24.95 28.02 5.44
CA ALA A 285 -24.15 27.42 6.53
C ALA A 285 -23.63 26.02 6.16
N LEU A 286 -24.51 25.17 5.61
CA LEU A 286 -24.14 23.83 5.16
C LEU A 286 -23.20 23.87 3.96
N ALA A 287 -23.48 24.72 2.98
CA ALA A 287 -22.68 24.85 1.78
C ALA A 287 -21.25 25.28 2.10
N HIS A 288 -21.03 26.23 3.03
CA HIS A 288 -19.68 26.66 3.37
C HIS A 288 -18.85 25.50 3.94
N GLN A 289 -19.42 24.72 4.86
CA GLN A 289 -18.73 23.57 5.47
C GLN A 289 -18.54 22.43 4.48
N LEU A 290 -19.52 22.17 3.62
CA LEU A 290 -19.44 21.12 2.60
C LEU A 290 -18.38 21.43 1.53
N ILE A 291 -18.25 22.70 1.12
CA ILE A 291 -17.19 23.14 0.20
C ILE A 291 -15.81 22.84 0.82
N ALA A 292 -15.60 23.24 2.08
CA ALA A 292 -14.34 22.99 2.78
C ALA A 292 -14.05 21.48 2.92
N ALA A 293 -15.04 20.69 3.31
CA ALA A 293 -14.88 19.24 3.47
C ALA A 293 -14.52 18.55 2.15
N LYS A 294 -15.17 18.94 1.05
CA LYS A 294 -14.83 18.40 -0.28
C LYS A 294 -13.45 18.82 -0.76
N LEU A 295 -12.99 20.02 -0.42
CA LEU A 295 -11.62 20.45 -0.73
C LEU A 295 -10.59 19.69 0.11
N ASN A 296 -10.86 19.44 1.39
CA ASN A 296 -10.01 18.61 2.25
C ASN A 296 -9.91 17.17 1.70
N VAL A 297 -11.04 16.54 1.39
CA VAL A 297 -11.06 15.20 0.74
C VAL A 297 -10.34 15.21 -0.61
N ALA A 298 -10.41 16.29 -1.39
CA ALA A 298 -9.65 16.39 -2.63
C ALA A 298 -8.14 16.48 -2.43
N VAL A 299 -7.67 16.87 -1.23
CA VAL A 299 -6.25 16.81 -0.84
C VAL A 299 -5.88 15.40 -0.38
N ASP A 300 -6.60 14.84 0.59
CA ASP A 300 -6.14 13.68 1.37
C ASP A 300 -6.95 12.39 1.17
N HIS A 301 -8.01 12.45 0.37
CA HIS A 301 -8.92 11.35 0.07
C HIS A 301 -9.52 10.69 1.33
N ASP A 302 -9.73 11.43 2.42
CA ASP A 302 -10.25 10.84 3.66
C ASP A 302 -11.67 10.24 3.48
N PRO A 303 -11.84 8.91 3.58
CA PRO A 303 -13.15 8.28 3.43
C PRO A 303 -14.06 8.50 4.65
N SER A 304 -13.52 8.93 5.79
CA SER A 304 -14.24 9.03 7.08
C SER A 304 -15.44 9.98 7.02
N ILE A 305 -15.37 11.01 6.15
CA ILE A 305 -16.39 12.05 6.02
C ILE A 305 -17.37 11.81 4.85
N ALA A 306 -17.14 10.77 4.03
CA ALA A 306 -17.89 10.53 2.80
C ALA A 306 -19.42 10.45 3.01
N THR A 307 -19.86 9.80 4.08
CA THR A 307 -21.30 9.68 4.42
C THR A 307 -21.92 11.05 4.71
N ALA A 308 -21.25 11.90 5.50
CA ALA A 308 -21.76 13.24 5.83
C ALA A 308 -21.80 14.14 4.60
N ILE A 309 -20.79 14.04 3.71
CA ILE A 309 -20.76 14.73 2.42
C ILE A 309 -21.97 14.31 1.56
N ALA A 310 -22.22 13.01 1.40
CA ALA A 310 -23.32 12.50 0.60
C ALA A 310 -24.69 12.93 1.17
N GLN A 311 -24.85 12.90 2.50
CA GLN A 311 -26.07 13.39 3.16
C GLN A 311 -26.27 14.89 2.99
N ALA A 312 -25.20 15.68 3.05
CA ALA A 312 -25.25 17.13 2.81
C ALA A 312 -25.61 17.45 1.36
N ASP A 313 -25.02 16.75 0.39
CA ASP A 313 -25.40 16.89 -1.03
C ASP A 313 -26.86 16.50 -1.26
N ALA A 314 -27.33 15.38 -0.69
CA ALA A 314 -28.72 14.96 -0.83
C ALA A 314 -29.70 15.98 -0.21
N LEU A 315 -29.35 16.56 0.95
CA LEU A 315 -30.18 17.57 1.62
C LEU A 315 -30.23 18.90 0.84
N ILE A 316 -29.12 19.31 0.22
CA ILE A 316 -29.09 20.49 -0.66
C ILE A 316 -29.89 20.22 -1.94
N GLY A 317 -29.76 19.02 -2.51
CA GLY A 317 -30.45 18.64 -3.74
C GLY A 317 -30.13 19.61 -4.88
N ASN A 318 -31.17 20.06 -5.59
CA ASN A 318 -31.04 21.03 -6.70
C ASN A 318 -31.22 22.49 -6.28
N LEU A 319 -31.16 22.81 -4.98
CA LEU A 319 -31.32 24.20 -4.52
C LEU A 319 -30.17 25.08 -5.03
N SER A 320 -30.51 26.30 -5.47
CA SER A 320 -29.50 27.29 -5.88
C SER A 320 -28.80 27.88 -4.66
N LEU A 321 -27.47 27.89 -4.66
CA LEU A 321 -26.68 28.52 -3.61
C LEU A 321 -26.75 30.06 -3.62
N PHE A 322 -27.30 30.67 -4.70
CA PHE A 322 -27.40 32.12 -4.87
C PHE A 322 -28.80 32.70 -4.59
N GLY A 323 -29.67 31.94 -3.91
CA GLY A 323 -31.01 32.41 -3.56
C GLY A 323 -31.90 31.40 -2.86
N GLY A 324 -31.49 30.12 -2.80
CA GLY A 324 -32.17 29.09 -2.04
C GLY A 324 -32.01 29.27 -0.53
N THR A 325 -32.83 28.53 0.23
CA THR A 325 -32.76 28.51 1.68
C THR A 325 -33.08 27.14 2.23
N LEU A 326 -32.46 26.81 3.35
CA LEU A 326 -32.87 25.74 4.27
C LEU A 326 -32.93 26.34 5.67
N THR A 327 -33.74 25.75 6.53
CA THR A 327 -33.75 26.16 7.94
C THR A 327 -32.49 25.63 8.64
N THR A 328 -32.00 26.36 9.64
CA THR A 328 -30.87 25.89 10.47
C THR A 328 -31.18 24.57 11.17
N ALA A 329 -32.44 24.32 11.52
CA ALA A 329 -32.86 23.05 12.13
C ALA A 329 -32.67 21.84 11.19
N GLN A 330 -32.84 22.02 9.87
CA GLN A 330 -32.60 20.96 8.89
C GLN A 330 -31.10 20.66 8.71
N THR A 331 -30.24 21.66 8.86
CA THR A 331 -28.82 21.53 8.50
C THR A 331 -27.86 21.42 9.67
N SER A 332 -28.27 21.77 10.89
CA SER A 332 -27.39 21.92 12.06
C SER A 332 -26.54 20.70 12.38
N ALA A 333 -27.10 19.49 12.30
CA ALA A 333 -26.36 18.26 12.58
C ALA A 333 -25.21 18.05 11.57
N LEU A 334 -25.50 18.17 10.28
CA LEU A 334 -24.49 18.02 9.22
C LEU A 334 -23.47 19.16 9.25
N VAL A 335 -23.91 20.39 9.53
CA VAL A 335 -23.01 21.53 9.73
C VAL A 335 -22.02 21.23 10.85
N ALA A 336 -22.48 20.72 12.00
CA ALA A 336 -21.61 20.39 13.13
C ALA A 336 -20.62 19.27 12.80
N THR A 337 -21.07 18.21 12.12
CA THR A 337 -20.19 17.10 11.71
C THR A 337 -19.11 17.56 10.73
N LEU A 338 -19.50 18.31 9.69
CA LEU A 338 -18.55 18.81 8.68
C LEU A 338 -17.62 19.87 9.28
N ASP A 339 -18.10 20.73 10.16
CA ASP A 339 -17.27 21.68 10.89
C ASP A 339 -16.23 20.97 11.77
N ALA A 340 -16.64 19.96 12.55
CA ALA A 340 -15.70 19.19 13.38
C ALA A 340 -14.61 18.52 12.54
N TYR A 341 -14.95 17.99 11.37
CA TYR A 341 -13.98 17.45 10.41
C TYR A 341 -13.06 18.54 9.84
N ASN A 342 -13.61 19.66 9.39
CA ASN A 342 -12.83 20.76 8.81
C ASN A 342 -11.89 21.45 9.83
N ASN A 343 -12.13 21.25 11.13
CA ASN A 343 -11.31 21.76 12.23
C ASN A 343 -10.46 20.67 12.91
N SER A 344 -10.41 19.44 12.39
CA SER A 344 -9.50 18.41 12.90
C SER A 344 -8.13 18.52 12.22
N ASN A 345 -7.08 17.95 12.83
CA ASN A 345 -5.79 17.73 12.18
C ASN A 345 -5.24 18.91 11.34
N HIS A 346 -5.22 20.13 11.90
CA HIS A 346 -4.67 21.31 11.23
C HIS A 346 -3.16 21.19 10.99
N CYS A 347 -2.69 21.69 9.85
CA CYS A 347 -1.30 21.60 9.41
C CYS A 347 -0.67 22.98 9.19
N ASP A 348 -1.11 23.96 9.96
CA ASP A 348 -0.77 25.38 9.88
C ASP A 348 0.52 25.72 10.65
#